data_AF-A0A6L8EFX7-F1
#
_entry.id   AF-A0A6L8EFX7-F1
#
_cell.length_a   1.000
_cell.length_b   1.000
_cell.length_c   1.000
_cell.angle_alpha   90.00
_cell.angle_beta   90.00
_cell.angle_gamma   90.00
#
_symmetry.space_group_name_H-M   'P 1'
#
loop_
_entity.id
_entity.type
_entity.pdbx_description
1 polymer ?
#
loop_
_entity_poly.entity_id
_entity_poly.type
_entity_poly.pdbx_seq_one_letter_code
_entity_poly.pdbx_strand_id
1 'polypeptide(L)'
;MDELESAGIGAAAISYDSPAVLQDFAERRGIGFPLLSDEESEVITRYGILNTVAEEALGAGEENPDLVADVARYVSVFGAGQLFVGTPYPGTFVVDGDGRVTSRYFEEFYRERNTTTNVLLKEGIGVSPIEAIEGSSPQLDFTAWPSNTLVGMGTRFSIVIEVRPGENMHVYAPGAEGNGYRVIGLELAPSEMYRLEPVEYPDSEIYYFAPLDEYVPVFQEPFTILQEVVMAATPETEAALAEMETITLSGFLYYQACDDAICYLPQSVPISFVLDTEGPDRLRALQ
;
A
#
# COMPACT_ATOMS: atom_id res chain seq x y z
N MET A 1 10.30 -13.83 5.44
CA MET A 1 11.15 -13.73 6.64
C MET A 1 12.61 -13.64 6.25
N ASP A 2 13.11 -14.53 5.40
CA ASP A 2 14.50 -14.52 4.93
C ASP A 2 14.97 -13.16 4.39
N GLU A 3 14.13 -12.43 3.64
CA GLU A 3 14.45 -11.08 3.14
C GLU A 3 14.59 -10.06 4.28
N LEU A 4 13.67 -10.08 5.25
CA LEU A 4 13.72 -9.21 6.45
C LEU A 4 14.98 -9.48 7.26
N GLU A 5 15.25 -10.76 7.53
CA GLU A 5 16.43 -11.17 8.30
C GLU A 5 17.73 -10.82 7.58
N SER A 6 17.77 -10.98 6.25
CA SER A 6 18.93 -10.59 5.42
C SER A 6 19.16 -9.08 5.42
N ALA A 7 18.09 -8.29 5.55
CA ALA A 7 18.15 -6.83 5.74
C ALA A 7 18.46 -6.42 7.19
N GLY A 8 18.62 -7.37 8.12
CA GLY A 8 18.84 -7.10 9.55
C GLY A 8 17.60 -6.63 10.29
N ILE A 9 16.40 -6.90 9.76
CA ILE A 9 15.11 -6.43 10.28
C ILE A 9 14.44 -7.57 11.04
N GLY A 10 14.09 -7.30 12.29
CA GLY A 10 13.23 -8.17 13.10
C GLY A 10 11.76 -7.82 12.93
N ALA A 11 10.89 -8.81 13.06
CA ALA A 11 9.44 -8.62 13.12
C ALA A 11 8.89 -9.15 14.44
N ALA A 12 7.85 -8.52 14.97
CA ALA A 12 7.02 -9.03 16.04
C ALA A 12 5.61 -8.46 15.87
N ALA A 13 4.58 -9.19 16.27
CA ALA A 13 3.21 -8.70 16.29
C ALA A 13 2.63 -8.75 17.69
N ILE A 14 1.70 -7.85 17.99
CA ILE A 14 0.93 -7.83 19.23
C ILE A 14 -0.54 -8.00 18.89
N SER A 15 -1.25 -8.86 19.63
CA SER A 15 -2.68 -9.10 19.47
C SER A 15 -3.38 -9.14 20.82
N TYR A 16 -4.67 -8.81 20.82
CA TYR A 16 -5.57 -9.01 21.95
C TYR A 16 -5.99 -10.48 22.14
N ASP A 17 -5.49 -11.39 21.30
CA ASP A 17 -5.72 -12.82 21.42
C ASP A 17 -4.91 -13.44 22.57
N SER A 18 -5.44 -14.50 23.17
CA SER A 18 -4.75 -15.27 24.21
C SER A 18 -3.53 -16.01 23.63
N PRO A 19 -2.54 -16.38 24.47
CA PRO A 19 -1.36 -17.11 24.01
C PRO A 19 -1.69 -18.42 23.28
N ALA A 20 -2.76 -19.11 23.67
CA ALA A 20 -3.18 -20.36 23.04
C ALA A 20 -3.69 -20.16 21.61
N VAL A 21 -4.47 -19.09 21.37
CA VAL A 21 -4.95 -18.72 20.04
C VAL A 21 -3.79 -18.33 19.13
N LEU A 22 -2.85 -17.53 19.65
CA LEU A 22 -1.66 -17.12 18.91
C LEU A 22 -0.76 -18.30 18.55
N GLN A 23 -0.58 -19.26 19.46
CA GLN A 23 0.20 -20.46 19.19
C GLN A 23 -0.43 -21.32 18.08
N ASP A 24 -1.73 -21.61 18.17
CA ASP A 24 -2.45 -22.37 17.11
C ASP A 24 -2.34 -21.67 15.76
N PHE A 25 -2.54 -20.35 15.73
CA PHE A 25 -2.43 -19.56 14.52
C PHE A 25 -1.02 -19.59 13.93
N ALA A 26 0.01 -19.43 14.77
CA ALA A 26 1.40 -19.47 14.33
C ALA A 26 1.78 -20.83 13.72
N GLU A 27 1.35 -21.92 14.36
CA GLU A 27 1.60 -23.28 13.87
C GLU A 27 0.90 -23.55 12.52
N ARG A 28 -0.37 -23.16 12.40
CA ARG A 28 -1.15 -23.35 11.15
C ARG A 28 -0.62 -22.54 9.98
N ARG A 29 -0.13 -21.32 10.25
CA ARG A 29 0.38 -20.39 9.23
C ARG A 29 1.89 -20.44 9.02
N GLY A 30 2.60 -21.24 9.81
CA GLY A 30 4.07 -21.32 9.75
C GLY A 30 4.76 -20.00 10.12
N ILE A 31 4.18 -19.23 11.05
CA ILE A 31 4.73 -17.94 11.46
C ILE A 31 5.94 -18.17 12.36
N GLY A 32 7.11 -17.69 11.90
CA GLY A 32 8.38 -17.84 12.61
C GLY A 32 8.77 -16.69 13.54
N PHE A 33 8.07 -15.55 13.47
CA PHE A 33 8.37 -14.38 14.30
C PHE A 33 7.49 -14.31 15.56
N PRO A 34 7.91 -13.62 16.64
CA PRO A 34 7.15 -13.54 17.88
C PRO A 34 5.75 -12.94 17.73
N LEU A 35 4.76 -13.62 18.32
CA LEU A 35 3.40 -13.10 18.53
C LEU A 35 3.20 -12.85 20.03
N LEU A 36 2.95 -11.60 20.40
CA LEU A 36 2.77 -11.12 21.76
C LEU A 36 1.28 -11.01 22.08
N SER A 37 0.86 -11.67 23.16
CA SER A 37 -0.52 -11.57 23.67
C SER A 37 -0.65 -10.36 24.60
N ASP A 38 -1.70 -9.58 24.38
CA ASP A 38 -2.20 -8.51 25.25
C ASP A 38 -3.71 -8.73 25.44
N GLU A 39 -4.08 -9.86 26.04
CA GLU A 39 -5.46 -10.38 26.12
C GLU A 39 -6.48 -9.38 26.68
N GLU A 40 -6.07 -8.58 27.66
CA GLU A 40 -6.88 -7.51 28.26
C GLU A 40 -6.73 -6.15 27.54
N SER A 41 -5.95 -6.11 26.46
CA SER A 41 -5.63 -4.93 25.66
C SER A 41 -5.06 -3.75 26.47
N GLU A 42 -4.35 -4.02 27.57
CA GLU A 42 -3.83 -3.00 28.46
C GLU A 42 -2.73 -2.16 27.80
N VAL A 43 -1.85 -2.82 27.06
CA VAL A 43 -0.75 -2.17 26.33
C VAL A 43 -1.33 -1.44 25.12
N ILE A 44 -2.16 -2.11 24.33
CA ILE A 44 -2.90 -1.55 23.19
C ILE A 44 -3.61 -0.24 23.59
N THR A 45 -4.29 -0.25 24.74
CA THR A 45 -4.97 0.94 25.29
C THR A 45 -3.97 2.03 25.67
N ARG A 46 -2.89 1.69 26.39
CA ARG A 46 -1.88 2.66 26.83
C ARG A 46 -1.18 3.37 25.68
N TYR A 47 -1.01 2.68 24.55
CA TYR A 47 -0.45 3.24 23.33
C TYR A 47 -1.44 4.10 22.52
N GLY A 48 -2.71 4.15 22.94
CA GLY A 48 -3.74 4.94 22.28
C GLY A 48 -4.13 4.41 20.90
N ILE A 49 -3.95 3.10 20.67
CA ILE A 49 -4.24 2.44 19.40
C ILE A 49 -5.44 1.49 19.50
N LEU A 50 -6.10 1.42 20.66
CA LEU A 50 -7.35 0.67 20.83
C LEU A 50 -8.45 1.28 19.93
N ASN A 51 -9.16 0.41 19.21
CA ASN A 51 -10.39 0.80 18.56
C ASN A 51 -11.58 0.65 19.53
N THR A 52 -12.13 1.79 19.97
CA THR A 52 -13.20 1.84 20.97
C THR A 52 -14.59 1.65 20.38
N VAL A 53 -14.74 1.71 19.06
CA VAL A 53 -16.04 1.69 18.36
C VAL A 53 -16.84 0.42 18.67
N ALA A 54 -16.16 -0.72 18.81
CA ALA A 54 -16.80 -1.98 19.14
C ALA A 54 -17.49 -1.95 20.52
N GLU A 55 -16.83 -1.38 21.52
CA GLU A 55 -17.34 -1.27 22.89
C GLU A 55 -18.45 -0.22 22.98
N GLU A 56 -18.26 0.93 22.33
CA GLU A 56 -19.25 2.01 22.26
C GLU A 56 -20.57 1.53 21.64
N ALA A 57 -20.49 0.75 20.56
CA ALA A 57 -21.65 0.15 19.90
C ALA A 57 -22.42 -0.85 20.77
N LEU A 58 -21.72 -1.63 21.60
CA LEU A 58 -22.37 -2.53 22.55
C LEU A 58 -23.07 -1.78 23.68
N GLY A 59 -22.52 -0.64 24.11
CA GLY A 59 -23.07 0.18 25.19
C GLY A 59 -24.23 1.10 24.79
N ALA A 60 -24.26 1.56 23.54
CA ALA A 60 -25.23 2.55 23.06
C ALA A 60 -26.57 1.96 22.56
N GLY A 61 -26.62 0.67 22.22
CA GLY A 61 -27.75 0.05 21.52
C GLY A 61 -27.84 0.46 20.03
N GLU A 62 -28.60 -0.28 19.23
CA GLU A 62 -28.64 -0.19 17.75
C GLU A 62 -29.23 1.14 17.17
N GLU A 63 -29.44 2.19 17.97
CA GLU A 63 -30.25 3.36 17.57
C GLU A 63 -29.44 4.58 17.11
N ASN A 64 -28.10 4.52 17.12
CA ASN A 64 -27.25 5.62 16.64
C ASN A 64 -26.73 5.36 15.22
N PRO A 65 -27.24 6.05 14.17
CA PRO A 65 -26.86 5.79 12.78
C PRO A 65 -25.38 6.12 12.48
N ASP A 66 -24.80 7.10 13.19
CA ASP A 66 -23.37 7.42 13.05
C ASP A 66 -22.52 6.25 13.56
N LEU A 67 -22.94 5.65 14.68
CA LEU A 67 -22.27 4.49 15.27
C LEU A 67 -22.42 3.23 14.41
N VAL A 68 -23.55 3.07 13.71
CA VAL A 68 -23.72 1.96 12.74
C VAL A 68 -22.76 2.11 11.56
N ALA A 69 -22.58 3.33 11.04
CA ALA A 69 -21.62 3.60 9.98
C ALA A 69 -20.17 3.36 10.46
N ASP A 70 -19.87 3.82 11.68
CA ASP A 70 -18.56 3.62 12.31
C ASP A 70 -18.28 2.15 12.59
N VAL A 71 -19.25 1.35 13.02
CA VAL A 71 -19.08 -0.10 13.19
C VAL A 71 -18.74 -0.78 11.87
N ALA A 72 -19.44 -0.43 10.79
CA ALA A 72 -19.17 -0.99 9.46
C ALA A 72 -17.76 -0.64 8.96
N ARG A 73 -17.23 0.53 9.33
CA ARG A 73 -15.90 1.02 8.94
C ARG A 73 -14.78 0.51 9.86
N TYR A 74 -14.93 0.64 11.16
CA TYR A 74 -13.84 0.43 12.10
C TYR A 74 -13.88 -0.95 12.75
N VAL A 75 -15.00 -1.68 12.72
CA VAL A 75 -15.14 -2.93 13.50
C VAL A 75 -15.37 -4.15 12.62
N SER A 76 -16.49 -4.19 11.91
CA SER A 76 -16.95 -5.37 11.19
C SER A 76 -18.15 -5.06 10.29
N VAL A 77 -18.20 -5.71 9.13
CA VAL A 77 -19.41 -5.70 8.27
C VAL A 77 -20.56 -6.54 8.86
N PHE A 78 -20.28 -7.35 9.89
CA PHE A 78 -21.26 -8.18 10.59
C PHE A 78 -21.81 -7.53 11.87
N GLY A 79 -21.46 -6.27 12.13
CA GLY A 79 -21.86 -5.54 13.33
C GLY A 79 -20.86 -5.66 14.48
N ALA A 80 -21.12 -4.91 15.55
CA ALA A 80 -20.31 -4.95 16.76
C ALA A 80 -20.64 -6.20 17.58
N GLY A 81 -19.63 -6.75 18.25
CA GLY A 81 -19.75 -7.96 19.05
C GLY A 81 -18.64 -8.01 20.07
N GLN A 82 -18.86 -8.69 21.19
CA GLN A 82 -17.89 -8.78 22.28
C GLN A 82 -16.52 -9.29 21.82
N LEU A 83 -16.48 -10.12 20.77
CA LEU A 83 -15.27 -10.65 20.15
C LEU A 83 -14.36 -9.56 19.53
N PHE A 84 -14.91 -8.39 19.21
CA PHE A 84 -14.15 -7.29 18.61
C PHE A 84 -13.71 -6.25 19.65
N VAL A 85 -14.17 -6.36 20.90
CA VAL A 85 -13.72 -5.50 21.99
C VAL A 85 -12.25 -5.84 22.31
N GLY A 86 -11.41 -4.81 22.42
CA GLY A 86 -9.96 -4.97 22.59
C GLY A 86 -9.15 -4.88 21.29
N THR A 87 -9.81 -4.90 20.13
CA THR A 87 -9.11 -4.86 18.84
C THR A 87 -8.38 -3.52 18.67
N PRO A 88 -7.07 -3.50 18.31
CA PRO A 88 -6.40 -2.26 17.94
C PRO A 88 -6.79 -1.81 16.53
N TYR A 89 -6.65 -0.52 16.23
CA TYR A 89 -6.55 -0.10 14.83
C TYR A 89 -5.38 -0.84 14.17
N PRO A 90 -5.57 -1.41 12.98
CA PRO A 90 -4.52 -2.16 12.32
C PRO A 90 -3.36 -1.24 11.95
N GLY A 91 -2.16 -1.62 12.35
CA GLY A 91 -0.99 -0.84 12.03
C GLY A 91 0.34 -1.49 12.33
N THR A 92 1.39 -0.79 11.92
CA THR A 92 2.79 -1.18 12.03
C THR A 92 3.59 0.00 12.54
N PHE A 93 4.45 -0.25 13.53
CA PHE A 93 5.49 0.68 13.93
C PHE A 93 6.82 0.22 13.35
N VAL A 94 7.62 1.18 12.86
CA VAL A 94 9.00 0.93 12.48
C VAL A 94 9.90 1.53 13.55
N VAL A 95 10.89 0.75 13.97
CA VAL A 95 11.75 1.07 15.12
C VAL A 95 13.20 0.88 14.71
N ASP A 96 14.07 1.84 15.08
CA ASP A 96 15.50 1.76 14.82
C ASP A 96 16.23 0.81 15.80
N GLY A 97 17.52 0.57 15.56
CA GLY A 97 18.35 -0.31 16.40
C GLY A 97 18.55 0.18 17.84
N ASP A 98 18.22 1.44 18.15
CA ASP A 98 18.26 2.02 19.49
C ASP A 98 16.89 1.95 20.20
N GLY A 99 15.86 1.39 19.55
CA GLY A 99 14.51 1.28 20.09
C GLY A 99 13.66 2.55 19.92
N ARG A 100 14.01 3.45 19.00
CA ARG A 100 13.21 4.65 18.70
C ARG A 100 12.22 4.37 17.57
N VAL A 101 10.96 4.75 17.77
CA VAL A 101 9.96 4.72 16.70
C VAL A 101 10.31 5.78 15.66
N THR A 102 10.56 5.35 14.42
CA THR A 102 10.89 6.23 13.28
C THR A 102 9.66 6.55 12.44
N SER A 103 8.78 5.57 12.27
CA SER A 103 7.59 5.68 11.42
C SER A 103 6.41 4.88 11.99
N ARG A 104 5.20 5.23 11.53
CA ARG A 104 3.96 4.48 11.83
C ARG A 104 3.07 4.41 10.60
N TYR A 105 2.44 3.25 10.40
CA TYR A 105 1.51 2.96 9.32
C TYR A 105 0.24 2.41 9.94
N PHE A 106 -0.86 3.17 9.93
CA PHE A 106 -2.12 2.76 10.55
C PHE A 106 -3.25 2.99 9.58
N GLU A 107 -4.16 2.03 9.50
CA GLU A 107 -5.35 2.13 8.67
C GLU A 107 -6.58 2.32 9.55
N GLU A 108 -7.47 3.17 9.09
CA GLU A 108 -8.76 3.38 9.74
C GLU A 108 -9.70 2.19 9.46
N PHE A 109 -9.75 1.72 8.21
CA PHE A 109 -10.67 0.65 7.84
C PHE A 109 -10.17 -0.70 8.36
N TYR A 110 -11.00 -1.41 9.12
CA TYR A 110 -10.56 -2.59 9.89
C TYR A 110 -10.06 -3.76 9.05
N ARG A 111 -10.38 -3.77 7.75
CA ARG A 111 -9.94 -4.81 6.78
C ARG A 111 -8.72 -4.39 5.99
N GLU A 112 -8.34 -3.11 6.03
CA GLU A 112 -7.19 -2.63 5.28
C GLU A 112 -5.90 -3.01 6.00
N ARG A 113 -4.97 -3.59 5.25
CA ARG A 113 -3.67 -4.01 5.75
C ARG A 113 -2.60 -3.57 4.79
N ASN A 114 -1.72 -2.71 5.27
CA ASN A 114 -0.48 -2.40 4.60
C ASN A 114 0.43 -3.63 4.67
N THR A 115 0.91 -4.10 3.52
CA THR A 115 1.78 -5.28 3.47
C THR A 115 3.15 -4.94 4.03
N THR A 116 3.85 -5.94 4.58
CA THR A 116 5.21 -5.75 5.05
C THR A 116 6.13 -5.22 3.95
N THR A 117 6.01 -5.76 2.72
CA THR A 117 6.82 -5.28 1.59
C THR A 117 6.56 -3.81 1.25
N ASN A 118 5.30 -3.38 1.29
CA ASN A 118 4.96 -1.97 1.04
C ASN A 118 5.48 -1.05 2.15
N VAL A 119 5.44 -1.49 3.42
CA VAL A 119 6.08 -0.76 4.53
C VAL A 119 7.59 -0.65 4.32
N LEU A 120 8.29 -1.75 4.00
CA LEU A 120 9.74 -1.71 3.75
C LEU A 120 10.10 -0.76 2.60
N LEU A 121 9.35 -0.82 1.51
CA LEU A 121 9.50 0.06 0.36
C LEU A 121 9.39 1.54 0.77
N LYS A 122 8.39 1.89 1.59
CA LYS A 122 8.20 3.26 2.08
C LYS A 122 9.28 3.73 3.06
N GLU A 123 9.92 2.80 3.76
CA GLU A 123 11.12 3.08 4.58
C GLU A 123 12.41 3.18 3.75
N GLY A 124 12.34 3.06 2.41
CA GLY A 124 13.51 3.08 1.53
C GLY A 124 14.38 1.82 1.64
N ILE A 125 13.84 0.76 2.24
CA ILE A 125 14.50 -0.54 2.30
C ILE A 125 14.18 -1.28 1.00
N GLY A 126 15.19 -1.35 0.14
CA GLY A 126 15.07 -1.95 -1.19
C GLY A 126 14.55 -3.38 -1.11
N VAL A 127 13.40 -3.61 -1.72
CA VAL A 127 12.83 -4.94 -1.95
C VAL A 127 13.11 -5.35 -3.38
N SER A 128 13.51 -6.60 -3.58
CA SER A 128 13.87 -7.08 -4.92
C SER A 128 12.63 -7.06 -5.80
N PRO A 129 12.70 -6.56 -7.04
CA PRO A 129 11.57 -6.58 -7.96
C PRO A 129 11.11 -8.01 -8.21
N ILE A 130 9.85 -8.29 -7.90
CA ILE A 130 9.19 -9.55 -8.26
C ILE A 130 8.32 -9.23 -9.48
N GLU A 131 8.51 -9.97 -10.58
CA GLU A 131 7.73 -9.80 -11.83
C GLU A 131 7.78 -8.39 -12.43
N ALA A 132 9.00 -7.86 -12.57
CA ALA A 132 9.22 -6.55 -13.16
C ALA A 132 8.91 -6.51 -14.66
N ILE A 133 8.32 -5.40 -15.09
CA ILE A 133 8.16 -4.97 -16.47
C ILE A 133 9.22 -3.92 -16.75
N GLU A 134 9.98 -4.12 -17.82
CA GLU A 134 10.98 -3.15 -18.27
C GLU A 134 10.53 -2.51 -19.58
N GLY A 135 10.86 -1.23 -19.74
CA GLY A 135 10.69 -0.52 -21.00
C GLY A 135 11.84 0.45 -21.23
N SER A 136 12.17 0.63 -22.50
CA SER A 136 13.24 1.53 -22.93
C SER A 136 12.76 2.35 -24.13
N SER A 137 13.05 3.64 -24.10
CA SER A 137 12.84 4.58 -25.19
C SER A 137 14.02 5.53 -25.30
N PRO A 138 14.12 6.33 -26.37
CA PRO A 138 15.12 7.40 -26.44
C PRO A 138 15.01 8.43 -25.30
N GLN A 139 13.83 8.56 -24.67
CA GLN A 139 13.58 9.54 -23.63
C GLN A 139 13.84 9.02 -22.22
N LEU A 140 13.56 7.75 -21.94
CA LEU A 140 13.78 7.17 -20.62
C LEU A 140 13.81 5.65 -20.68
N ASP A 141 14.46 5.06 -19.69
CA ASP A 141 14.26 3.67 -19.30
C ASP A 141 13.38 3.62 -18.06
N PHE A 142 12.59 2.57 -17.92
CA PHE A 142 11.84 2.31 -16.69
C PHE A 142 11.80 0.83 -16.33
N THR A 143 11.64 0.59 -15.04
CA THR A 143 11.33 -0.72 -14.47
C THR A 143 10.13 -0.55 -13.54
N ALA A 144 9.09 -1.34 -13.73
CA ALA A 144 7.86 -1.27 -12.94
C ALA A 144 7.49 -2.63 -12.36
N TRP A 145 7.09 -2.68 -11.09
CA TRP A 145 6.72 -3.93 -10.42
C TRP A 145 5.77 -3.67 -9.25
N PRO A 146 4.91 -4.64 -8.88
CA PRO A 146 4.14 -4.56 -7.65
C PRO A 146 5.03 -4.89 -6.45
N SER A 147 4.82 -4.21 -5.32
CA SER A 147 5.48 -4.57 -4.05
C SER A 147 5.00 -5.95 -3.56
N ASN A 148 3.83 -6.41 -3.99
CA ASN A 148 3.25 -7.67 -3.57
C ASN A 148 2.61 -8.37 -4.76
N THR A 149 2.98 -9.62 -4.99
CA THR A 149 2.37 -10.47 -6.01
C THR A 149 1.17 -11.25 -5.50
N LEU A 150 1.00 -11.38 -4.18
CA LEU A 150 -0.16 -11.99 -3.55
C LEU A 150 -1.03 -10.91 -2.93
N VAL A 151 -2.31 -10.86 -3.31
CA VAL A 151 -3.27 -9.87 -2.83
C VAL A 151 -4.56 -10.51 -2.35
N GLY A 152 -5.04 -10.06 -1.20
CA GLY A 152 -6.36 -10.36 -0.68
C GLY A 152 -7.22 -9.12 -0.62
N MET A 153 -8.42 -9.25 -0.08
CA MET A 153 -9.26 -8.09 0.17
C MET A 153 -8.64 -7.16 1.21
N GLY A 154 -8.74 -5.85 1.01
CA GLY A 154 -8.15 -4.85 1.90
C GLY A 154 -6.62 -4.79 1.85
N THR A 155 -5.95 -5.62 1.03
CA THR A 155 -4.51 -5.50 0.81
C THR A 155 -4.19 -4.13 0.22
N ARG A 156 -3.32 -3.39 0.91
CA ARG A 156 -2.73 -2.12 0.49
C ARG A 156 -1.28 -2.35 0.10
N PHE A 157 -0.96 -2.07 -1.17
CA PHE A 157 0.36 -2.29 -1.75
C PHE A 157 0.69 -1.19 -2.78
N SER A 158 1.93 -1.14 -3.25
CA SER A 158 2.36 -0.15 -4.25
C SER A 158 2.71 -0.82 -5.57
N ILE A 159 2.42 -0.15 -6.68
CA ILE A 159 3.15 -0.35 -7.93
C ILE A 159 4.30 0.65 -7.93
N VAL A 160 5.52 0.13 -7.96
CA VAL A 160 6.76 0.89 -8.03
C VAL A 160 7.08 1.13 -9.49
N ILE A 161 7.45 2.36 -9.86
CA ILE A 161 8.03 2.67 -11.17
C ILE A 161 9.34 3.42 -10.93
N GLU A 162 10.45 2.73 -11.16
CA GLU A 162 11.78 3.34 -11.27
C GLU A 162 11.98 3.85 -12.68
N VAL A 163 12.41 5.10 -12.80
CA VAL A 163 12.60 5.78 -14.09
C VAL A 163 14.00 6.36 -14.14
N ARG A 164 14.67 6.16 -15.28
CA ARG A 164 15.93 6.81 -15.62
C ARG A 164 15.73 7.65 -16.87
N PRO A 165 15.66 8.99 -16.73
CA PRO A 165 15.70 9.87 -17.89
C PRO A 165 16.93 9.58 -18.77
N GLY A 166 16.76 9.65 -20.08
CA GLY A 166 17.87 9.60 -21.04
C GLY A 166 18.81 10.80 -20.87
N GLU A 167 19.98 10.74 -21.50
CA GLU A 167 20.95 11.85 -21.44
C GLU A 167 20.32 13.17 -21.92
N ASN A 168 20.46 14.22 -21.11
CA ASN A 168 19.88 15.56 -21.34
C ASN A 168 18.34 15.56 -21.49
N MET A 169 17.66 14.53 -20.98
CA MET A 169 16.20 14.48 -21.00
C MET A 169 15.62 15.01 -19.68
N HIS A 170 14.53 15.76 -19.81
CA HIS A 170 13.76 16.33 -18.71
C HIS A 170 12.35 15.73 -18.76
N VAL A 171 11.99 14.90 -17.78
CA VAL A 171 10.65 14.29 -17.67
C VAL A 171 9.75 15.19 -16.83
N TYR A 172 8.54 15.48 -17.31
CA TYR A 172 7.66 16.42 -16.60
C TYR A 172 7.14 15.89 -15.27
N ALA A 173 7.29 16.72 -14.24
CA ALA A 173 6.88 16.45 -12.87
C ALA A 173 5.60 17.24 -12.48
N PRO A 174 4.93 16.87 -11.36
CA PRO A 174 3.72 17.56 -10.92
C PRO A 174 3.85 19.08 -10.87
N GLY A 175 2.87 19.78 -11.45
CA GLY A 175 2.85 21.24 -11.61
C GLY A 175 3.09 21.68 -13.05
N ALA A 176 3.66 20.83 -13.91
CA ALA A 176 3.86 21.14 -15.33
C ALA A 176 2.56 21.12 -16.15
N GLU A 177 1.47 20.55 -15.62
CA GLU A 177 0.16 20.53 -16.28
C GLU A 177 -0.39 21.93 -16.53
N GLY A 178 -0.04 22.90 -15.66
CA GLY A 178 -0.41 24.31 -15.84
C GLY A 178 0.13 24.92 -17.14
N ASN A 179 1.21 24.37 -17.66
CA ASN A 179 1.84 24.76 -18.92
C ASN A 179 1.38 23.88 -20.10
N GLY A 180 0.46 22.93 -19.87
CA GLY A 180 -0.08 22.02 -20.87
C GLY A 180 0.74 20.76 -21.10
N TYR A 181 1.72 20.47 -20.25
CA TYR A 181 2.55 19.27 -20.34
C TYR A 181 1.92 18.06 -19.65
N ARG A 182 2.22 16.86 -20.16
CA ARG A 182 1.79 15.60 -19.54
C ARG A 182 2.83 15.15 -18.51
N VAL A 183 2.47 15.28 -17.25
CA VAL A 183 3.25 14.74 -16.12
C VAL A 183 3.30 13.22 -16.20
N ILE A 184 4.46 12.65 -15.85
CA ILE A 184 4.64 11.20 -15.79
C ILE A 184 3.68 10.60 -14.75
N GLY A 185 3.01 9.51 -15.07
CA GLY A 185 2.13 8.85 -14.13
C GLY A 185 1.56 7.53 -14.65
N LEU A 186 1.08 6.72 -13.71
CA LEU A 186 0.40 5.46 -14.00
C LEU A 186 -1.11 5.65 -14.00
N GLU A 187 -1.76 5.22 -15.07
CA GLU A 187 -3.22 5.12 -15.14
C GLU A 187 -3.60 3.64 -15.31
N LEU A 188 -4.21 3.04 -14.29
CA LEU A 188 -4.80 1.70 -14.39
C LEU A 188 -6.24 1.79 -14.87
N ALA A 189 -6.72 0.73 -15.54
CA ALA A 189 -8.12 0.60 -15.90
C ALA A 189 -9.00 0.72 -14.64
N PRO A 190 -10.14 1.42 -14.69
CA PRO A 190 -11.02 1.52 -13.53
C PRO A 190 -11.64 0.17 -13.19
N SER A 191 -11.77 -0.13 -11.90
CA SER A 191 -12.36 -1.36 -11.39
C SER A 191 -13.07 -1.08 -10.06
N GLU A 192 -14.13 -1.83 -9.76
CA GLU A 192 -14.76 -1.81 -8.42
C GLU A 192 -13.97 -2.62 -7.38
N MET A 193 -13.02 -3.47 -7.84
CA MET A 193 -12.24 -4.34 -6.96
C MET A 193 -11.06 -3.64 -6.28
N TYR A 194 -10.69 -2.44 -6.72
CA TYR A 194 -9.63 -1.66 -6.10
C TYR A 194 -9.86 -0.16 -6.28
N ARG A 195 -9.20 0.61 -5.41
CA ARG A 195 -9.03 2.05 -5.61
C ARG A 195 -7.55 2.39 -5.72
N LEU A 196 -7.27 3.50 -6.37
CA LEU A 196 -5.94 4.08 -6.46
C LEU A 196 -5.86 5.25 -5.48
N GLU A 197 -4.78 5.29 -4.70
CA GLU A 197 -4.43 6.46 -3.90
C GLU A 197 -3.66 7.46 -4.78
N PRO A 198 -3.48 8.73 -4.36
CA PRO A 198 -2.65 9.68 -5.10
C PRO A 198 -1.23 9.14 -5.32
N VAL A 199 -0.68 9.36 -6.52
CA VAL A 199 0.70 8.98 -6.83
C VAL A 199 1.67 9.77 -5.94
N GLU A 200 2.60 9.08 -5.30
CA GLU A 200 3.68 9.67 -4.54
C GLU A 200 4.86 9.95 -5.49
N TYR A 201 5.28 11.22 -5.55
CA TYR A 201 6.41 11.68 -6.35
C TYR A 201 7.55 12.15 -5.44
N PRO A 202 8.81 12.02 -5.88
CA PRO A 202 9.92 12.67 -5.21
C PRO A 202 9.90 14.18 -5.47
N ASP A 203 10.74 14.92 -4.74
CA ASP A 203 10.95 16.33 -5.00
C ASP A 203 11.46 16.53 -6.44
N SER A 204 10.94 17.55 -7.12
CA SER A 204 11.30 17.91 -8.49
C SER A 204 12.16 19.16 -8.54
N GLU A 205 12.88 19.35 -9.64
CA GLU A 205 13.61 20.60 -9.90
C GLU A 205 12.83 21.51 -10.84
N ILE A 206 13.01 22.82 -10.70
CA ILE A 206 12.53 23.77 -11.69
C ILE A 206 13.57 23.92 -12.79
N TYR A 207 13.19 23.57 -14.01
CA TYR A 207 14.00 23.74 -15.21
C TYR A 207 13.53 24.95 -16.01
N TYR A 208 14.51 25.73 -16.50
CA TYR A 208 14.26 26.86 -17.40
C TYR A 208 14.37 26.40 -18.85
N PHE A 209 13.24 26.30 -19.54
CA PHE A 209 13.21 25.92 -20.94
C PHE A 209 13.29 27.17 -21.83
N ALA A 210 14.52 27.51 -22.22
CA ALA A 210 14.84 28.71 -22.98
C ALA A 210 14.06 28.88 -24.31
N PRO A 211 13.75 27.81 -25.10
CA PRO A 211 12.98 27.95 -26.33
C PRO A 211 11.59 28.57 -26.17
N LEU A 212 10.95 28.35 -25.00
CA LEU A 212 9.62 28.87 -24.68
C LEU A 212 9.61 29.93 -23.58
N ASP A 213 10.80 30.29 -23.06
CA ASP A 213 11.00 31.23 -21.96
C ASP A 213 10.13 30.91 -20.72
N GLU A 214 10.13 29.63 -20.32
CA GLU A 214 9.29 29.15 -19.22
C GLU A 214 10.07 28.38 -18.16
N TYR A 215 9.45 28.27 -16.98
CA TYR A 215 9.98 27.53 -15.83
C TYR A 215 9.00 26.41 -15.49
N VAL A 216 9.48 25.17 -15.51
CA VAL A 216 8.65 23.97 -15.41
C VAL A 216 9.29 22.96 -14.45
N PRO A 217 8.48 22.29 -13.60
CA PRO A 217 8.98 21.23 -12.74
C PRO A 217 9.29 19.98 -13.56
N VAL A 218 10.47 19.40 -13.34
CA VAL A 218 10.96 18.23 -14.07
C VAL A 218 11.73 17.28 -13.15
N PHE A 219 11.91 16.05 -13.63
CA PHE A 219 12.89 15.08 -13.16
C PHE A 219 13.96 14.87 -14.22
N GLN A 220 15.22 14.98 -13.81
CA GLN A 220 16.40 14.88 -14.70
C GLN A 220 17.36 13.80 -14.23
N GLU A 221 17.37 13.50 -12.94
CA GLU A 221 18.08 12.37 -12.34
C GLU A 221 17.15 11.15 -12.23
N PRO A 222 17.69 9.93 -12.05
CA PRO A 222 16.88 8.75 -11.75
C PRO A 222 15.95 8.98 -10.56
N PHE A 223 14.70 8.55 -10.70
CA PHE A 223 13.66 8.79 -9.70
C PHE A 223 12.70 7.61 -9.63
N THR A 224 11.95 7.54 -8.52
CA THR A 224 10.94 6.50 -8.28
C THR A 224 9.62 7.16 -7.98
N ILE A 225 8.55 6.72 -8.64
CA ILE A 225 7.17 7.08 -8.29
C ILE A 225 6.43 5.86 -7.74
N LEU A 226 5.53 6.08 -6.80
CA LEU A 226 4.73 5.02 -6.19
C LEU A 226 3.24 5.26 -6.46
N GLN A 227 2.58 4.28 -7.06
CA GLN A 227 1.12 4.25 -7.18
C GLN A 227 0.58 3.24 -6.18
N GLU A 228 0.01 3.71 -5.08
CA GLU A 228 -0.65 2.84 -4.11
C GLU A 228 -2.00 2.33 -4.63
N VAL A 229 -2.24 1.04 -4.42
CA VAL A 229 -3.45 0.31 -4.78
C VAL A 229 -4.01 -0.32 -3.51
N VAL A 230 -5.31 -0.11 -3.28
CA VAL A 230 -6.02 -0.74 -2.16
C VAL A 230 -7.15 -1.60 -2.71
N MET A 231 -7.03 -2.91 -2.47
CA MET A 231 -8.09 -3.87 -2.81
C MET A 231 -9.33 -3.56 -1.99
N ALA A 232 -10.48 -3.42 -2.65
CA ALA A 232 -11.74 -3.10 -2.01
C ALA A 232 -12.10 -4.19 -0.99
N ALA A 233 -12.36 -3.80 0.25
CA ALA A 233 -12.68 -4.76 1.31
C ALA A 233 -14.19 -4.97 1.47
N THR A 234 -14.88 -5.14 0.35
CA THR A 234 -16.34 -5.38 0.26
C THR A 234 -16.66 -6.87 0.15
N PRO A 235 -17.87 -7.31 0.54
CA PRO A 235 -18.31 -8.70 0.34
C PRO A 235 -18.28 -9.14 -1.13
N GLU A 236 -18.57 -8.22 -2.06
CA GLU A 236 -18.56 -8.50 -3.50
C GLU A 236 -17.14 -8.78 -3.99
N THR A 237 -16.17 -7.97 -3.55
CA THR A 237 -14.75 -8.19 -3.87
C THR A 237 -14.24 -9.47 -3.23
N GLU A 238 -14.66 -9.78 -2.00
CA GLU A 238 -14.33 -11.06 -1.35
C GLU A 238 -14.82 -12.26 -2.14
N ALA A 239 -16.09 -12.23 -2.57
CA ALA A 239 -16.68 -13.29 -3.36
C ALA A 239 -15.98 -13.44 -4.72
N ALA A 240 -15.65 -12.31 -5.37
CA ALA A 240 -14.92 -12.30 -6.63
C ALA A 240 -13.51 -12.90 -6.48
N LEU A 241 -12.73 -12.44 -5.50
CA LEU A 241 -11.36 -12.92 -5.26
C LEU A 241 -11.32 -14.40 -4.86
N ALA A 242 -12.36 -14.91 -4.18
CA ALA A 242 -12.45 -16.31 -3.80
C ALA A 242 -12.69 -17.27 -5.00
N GLU A 243 -13.20 -16.76 -6.12
CA GLU A 243 -13.41 -17.52 -7.35
C GLU A 243 -12.28 -17.34 -8.36
N MET A 244 -11.33 -16.45 -8.07
CA MET A 244 -10.18 -16.16 -8.91
C MET A 244 -8.93 -16.79 -8.30
N GLU A 245 -8.01 -17.24 -9.15
CA GLU A 245 -6.63 -17.59 -8.75
C GLU A 245 -5.70 -16.39 -8.91
N THR A 246 -6.03 -15.48 -9.84
CA THR A 246 -5.24 -14.29 -10.16
C THR A 246 -6.14 -13.12 -10.57
N ILE A 247 -5.72 -11.89 -10.29
CA ILE A 247 -6.25 -10.67 -10.91
C ILE A 247 -5.22 -10.05 -11.85
N THR A 248 -5.69 -9.26 -12.82
CA THR A 248 -4.80 -8.50 -13.72
C THR A 248 -5.04 -7.01 -13.55
N LEU A 249 -3.97 -6.27 -13.26
CA LEU A 249 -3.95 -4.82 -13.25
C LEU A 249 -3.32 -4.31 -14.54
N SER A 250 -4.16 -3.80 -15.44
CA SER A 250 -3.72 -3.31 -16.75
C SER A 250 -3.92 -1.80 -16.85
N GLY A 251 -3.01 -1.14 -17.56
CA GLY A 251 -3.02 0.30 -17.69
C GLY A 251 -1.95 0.83 -18.62
N PHE A 252 -1.59 2.09 -18.41
CA PHE A 252 -0.57 2.77 -19.18
C PHE A 252 0.31 3.63 -18.26
N LEU A 253 1.62 3.54 -18.46
CA LEU A 253 2.56 4.56 -18.03
C LEU A 253 2.53 5.68 -19.07
N TYR A 254 2.03 6.85 -18.68
CA TYR A 254 2.07 8.05 -19.51
C TYR A 254 3.22 8.93 -19.08
N TYR A 255 3.88 9.57 -20.04
CA TYR A 255 4.87 10.59 -19.75
C TYR A 255 5.03 11.55 -20.93
N GLN A 256 5.61 12.71 -20.65
CA GLN A 256 6.17 13.57 -21.66
C GLN A 256 7.54 14.03 -21.20
N ALA A 257 8.45 14.17 -22.15
CA ALA A 257 9.81 14.59 -21.89
C ALA A 257 10.28 15.58 -22.97
N CYS A 258 11.26 16.41 -22.61
CA CYS A 258 11.93 17.33 -23.52
C CYS A 258 13.44 17.18 -23.39
N ASP A 259 14.16 17.44 -24.48
CA ASP A 259 15.56 17.81 -24.38
C ASP A 259 15.69 19.34 -24.27
N ASP A 260 16.90 19.86 -24.44
CA ASP A 260 17.21 21.29 -24.34
C ASP A 260 16.67 22.12 -25.51
N ALA A 261 16.17 21.49 -26.57
CA ALA A 261 15.74 22.16 -27.79
C ALA A 261 14.27 21.90 -28.14
N ILE A 262 13.76 20.70 -27.86
CA ILE A 262 12.46 20.21 -28.34
C ILE A 262 11.74 19.45 -27.23
N CYS A 263 10.45 19.76 -27.11
CA CYS A 263 9.52 18.95 -26.35
C CYS A 263 8.85 17.90 -27.22
N TYR A 264 9.06 16.63 -26.87
CA TYR A 264 8.48 15.50 -27.58
C TYR A 264 6.98 15.38 -27.28
N LEU A 265 6.25 14.70 -28.17
CA LEU A 265 4.84 14.40 -27.94
C LEU A 265 4.68 13.44 -26.74
N PRO A 266 3.58 13.56 -25.96
CA PRO A 266 3.28 12.60 -24.90
C PRO A 266 3.31 11.16 -25.39
N GLN A 267 3.90 10.29 -24.57
CA GLN A 267 4.01 8.85 -24.79
C GLN A 267 3.09 8.10 -23.83
N SER A 268 2.66 6.92 -24.28
CA SER A 268 1.78 6.02 -23.53
C SER A 268 2.29 4.59 -23.71
N VAL A 269 2.82 4.00 -22.64
CA VAL A 269 3.36 2.64 -22.67
C VAL A 269 2.40 1.70 -21.92
N PRO A 270 1.84 0.66 -22.56
CA PRO A 270 0.95 -0.27 -21.87
C PRO A 270 1.72 -1.06 -20.81
N ILE A 271 1.11 -1.22 -19.63
CA ILE A 271 1.65 -2.06 -18.56
C ILE A 271 0.56 -3.00 -18.03
N SER A 272 0.95 -4.19 -17.56
CA SER A 272 0.03 -5.21 -17.08
C SER A 272 0.70 -6.10 -16.04
N PHE A 273 0.16 -6.14 -14.83
CA PHE A 273 0.62 -7.01 -13.75
C PHE A 273 -0.40 -8.10 -13.49
N VAL A 274 0.05 -9.33 -13.32
CA VAL A 274 -0.79 -10.45 -12.87
C VAL A 274 -0.44 -10.70 -11.41
N LEU A 275 -1.44 -10.69 -10.54
CA LEU A 275 -1.27 -10.88 -9.11
C LEU A 275 -2.06 -12.11 -8.68
N ASP A 276 -1.45 -12.99 -7.91
CA ASP A 276 -2.12 -14.10 -7.25
C ASP A 276 -3.12 -13.58 -6.22
N THR A 277 -4.23 -14.29 -6.05
CA THR A 277 -5.24 -13.94 -5.06
C THR A 277 -5.21 -14.87 -3.86
N GLU A 278 -5.43 -14.30 -2.67
CA GLU A 278 -5.67 -15.09 -1.45
C GLU A 278 -7.06 -14.81 -0.85
N GLY A 279 -7.73 -15.89 -0.45
CA GLY A 279 -8.97 -15.83 0.32
C GLY A 279 -8.72 -15.59 1.81
N PRO A 280 -9.71 -15.06 2.55
CA PRO A 280 -9.57 -14.82 3.98
C PRO A 280 -9.42 -16.12 4.77
N ASP A 281 -8.61 -16.11 5.84
CA ASP A 281 -8.61 -17.21 6.79
C ASP A 281 -9.94 -17.28 7.52
N ARG A 282 -10.71 -18.35 7.29
CA ARG A 282 -11.95 -18.62 8.02
C ARG A 282 -11.79 -19.73 9.05
N LEU A 283 -10.62 -20.37 9.12
CA LEU A 283 -10.34 -21.42 10.10
C LEU A 283 -9.98 -20.79 11.44
N ARG A 284 -10.87 -20.97 12.42
CA ARG A 284 -10.67 -20.54 13.80
C ARG A 284 -9.98 -21.65 14.59
N ALA A 285 -9.15 -21.27 15.56
CA ALA A 285 -8.66 -22.18 16.59
C ALA A 285 -9.87 -22.89 17.24
N LEU A 286 -9.80 -24.21 17.38
CA LEU A 286 -10.81 -24.97 18.11
C LEU A 286 -10.74 -24.55 19.58
N GLN A 287 -11.77 -23.87 20.09
CA GLN A 287 -11.98 -23.66 21.52
C GLN A 287 -12.38 -24.96 22.21
#